data_AF-A0A1I7C362-F1
#
_entry.id   AF-A0A1I7C362-F1
#
_cell.length_a   1.000
_cell.length_b   1.000
_cell.length_c   1.000
_cell.angle_alpha   90.00
_cell.angle_beta   90.00
_cell.angle_gamma   90.00
#
_symmetry.space_group_name_H-M   'P 1'
#
loop_
_entity.id
_entity.type
_entity.pdbx_description
1 polymer ?
#
loop_
_entity_poly.entity_id
_entity_poly.type
_entity_poly.pdbx_seq_one_letter_code
_entity_poly.pdbx_strand_id
1 'polypeptide(L)'
;METATDDTAPQGRCKLAACRASLPPAGPRGGRPPEYCPDRTWPGGKTCKQLAAAQSALHEAFGDAPGATLDSAAGDFARAADAVVVPLSELHTALEQVRGQVTEELTTAAATATGARAEAAEARETTRIAENARTEAEQAQALAEQARSEAETAATEARGEAEQARSEAEQARSERAAAIDAQHRAETQAAAHEATATAATDRATTAEERAATATAELTQARERIAALEAERDALRSTLETERRTHEANEADLRQARDTAQTAAQAAETRVEQAQTHLDQALTRADNAETRVEQAESQLAHVHQRATDAAADAATARAGAETVTSELTQARARLRNLHEILLEPHETDEHLRNRLLASLLHEPVEQPPASDENSAPPTGGTP
;
A
#
# COMPACT_ATOMS: atom_id res chain seq x y z
N MET A 1 -48.27 -157.77 84.61
CA MET A 1 -47.37 -158.74 83.98
C MET A 1 -45.98 -158.47 84.56
N GLU A 2 -45.48 -159.27 85.50
CA GLU A 2 -45.24 -160.73 85.43
C GLU A 2 -44.15 -161.06 84.38
N THR A 3 -43.20 -161.96 84.64
CA THR A 3 -43.07 -162.92 85.76
C THR A 3 -41.59 -163.24 86.04
N ALA A 4 -41.33 -163.93 87.14
CA ALA A 4 -40.02 -164.48 87.46
C ALA A 4 -39.67 -165.72 86.60
N THR A 5 -38.37 -166.00 86.49
CA THR A 5 -37.83 -167.36 86.42
C THR A 5 -36.49 -167.40 87.16
N ASP A 6 -36.27 -168.48 87.91
CA ASP A 6 -35.08 -168.75 88.72
C ASP A 6 -34.21 -169.85 88.04
N ASP A 7 -33.12 -170.29 88.69
CA ASP A 7 -31.96 -171.04 88.17
C ASP A 7 -31.04 -170.16 87.29
N THR A 8 -29.73 -170.03 87.54
CA THR A 8 -28.77 -171.14 87.64
C THR A 8 -27.42 -170.69 88.26
N ALA A 9 -26.85 -171.50 89.17
CA ALA A 9 -25.47 -171.53 89.66
C ALA A 9 -24.85 -170.29 90.39
N PRO A 10 -24.08 -170.50 91.48
CA PRO A 10 -23.52 -169.40 92.28
C PRO A 10 -22.39 -168.66 91.54
N GLN A 11 -22.72 -167.50 90.96
CA GLN A 11 -21.74 -166.59 90.37
C GLN A 11 -20.78 -166.08 91.46
N GLY A 12 -19.49 -166.36 91.30
CA GLY A 12 -18.45 -165.85 92.18
C GLY A 12 -18.49 -164.32 92.24
N ARG A 13 -18.21 -163.73 93.40
CA ARG A 13 -18.10 -162.28 93.55
C ARG A 13 -16.64 -161.84 93.44
N CYS A 14 -16.43 -160.65 92.88
CA CYS A 14 -15.12 -160.01 92.77
C CYS A 14 -14.42 -159.97 94.14
N LYS A 15 -13.20 -160.50 94.23
CA LYS A 15 -12.44 -160.61 95.49
C LYS A 15 -12.05 -159.26 96.11
N LEU A 16 -12.13 -158.15 95.37
CA LEU A 16 -11.94 -156.81 95.94
C LEU A 16 -13.09 -156.48 96.91
N ALA A 17 -12.77 -156.34 98.20
CA ALA A 17 -13.75 -156.21 99.29
C ALA A 17 -14.72 -155.02 99.13
N ALA A 18 -14.27 -153.93 98.51
CA ALA A 18 -15.08 -152.75 98.21
C ALA A 18 -15.92 -152.86 96.92
N CYS A 19 -15.65 -153.85 96.05
CA CYS A 19 -16.36 -154.03 94.79
C CYS A 19 -17.50 -155.06 94.90
N ARG A 20 -17.20 -156.30 95.35
CA ARG A 20 -18.14 -157.44 95.57
C ARG A 20 -19.21 -157.73 94.50
N ALA A 21 -19.10 -157.14 93.31
CA ALA A 21 -19.99 -157.37 92.18
C ALA A 21 -19.89 -158.83 91.71
N SER A 22 -21.00 -159.37 91.21
CA SER A 22 -21.04 -160.69 90.58
C SER A 22 -20.15 -160.72 89.34
N LEU A 23 -19.39 -161.80 89.19
CA LEU A 23 -18.53 -162.04 88.04
C LEU A 23 -19.31 -162.82 86.99
N PRO A 24 -19.14 -162.52 85.69
CA PRO A 24 -19.82 -163.26 84.64
C PRO A 24 -19.43 -164.76 84.67
N PRO A 25 -20.35 -165.67 84.36
CA PRO A 25 -20.09 -167.11 84.38
C PRO A 25 -18.97 -167.48 83.39
N ALA A 26 -18.18 -168.50 83.73
CA ALA A 26 -17.04 -168.92 82.94
C ALA A 26 -17.48 -169.40 81.54
N GLY A 27 -16.91 -168.78 80.50
CA GLY A 27 -17.30 -169.04 79.12
C GLY A 27 -16.97 -170.46 78.63
N PRO A 28 -17.62 -170.94 77.55
CA PRO A 28 -17.63 -172.35 77.13
C PRO A 28 -16.29 -172.95 76.67
N ARG A 29 -15.18 -172.19 76.73
CA ARG A 29 -13.82 -172.66 76.40
C ARG A 29 -13.00 -173.11 77.61
N GLY A 30 -13.65 -173.48 78.72
CA GLY A 30 -13.02 -174.19 79.85
C GLY A 30 -11.98 -173.39 80.66
N GLY A 31 -11.98 -172.06 80.56
CA GLY A 31 -11.04 -171.20 81.29
C GLY A 31 -11.41 -171.04 82.77
N ARG A 32 -10.40 -170.90 83.64
CA ARG A 32 -10.59 -170.65 85.08
C ARG A 32 -11.37 -169.34 85.30
N PRO A 33 -12.42 -169.31 86.15
CA PRO A 33 -13.23 -168.11 86.36
C PRO A 33 -12.38 -166.90 86.80
N PRO A 34 -12.63 -165.68 86.27
CA PRO A 34 -11.85 -164.49 86.62
C PRO A 34 -12.15 -164.05 88.06
N GLU A 35 -11.14 -163.85 88.90
CA GLU A 35 -11.33 -163.54 90.33
C GLU A 35 -11.71 -162.07 90.62
N TYR A 36 -11.61 -161.19 89.63
CA TYR A 36 -11.88 -159.76 89.72
C TYR A 36 -12.64 -159.26 88.48
N CYS A 37 -13.48 -158.23 88.62
CA CYS A 37 -14.19 -157.62 87.49
C CYS A 37 -13.19 -157.05 86.47
N PRO A 38 -13.26 -157.43 85.18
CA PRO A 38 -12.36 -156.88 84.17
C PRO A 38 -12.68 -155.42 83.84
N ASP A 39 -13.96 -155.06 83.73
CA ASP A 39 -14.40 -153.82 83.08
C ASP A 39 -14.58 -152.63 84.03
N ARG A 40 -14.37 -152.81 85.35
CA ARG A 40 -14.58 -151.74 86.34
C ARG A 40 -13.28 -151.03 86.70
N THR A 41 -13.19 -149.78 86.28
CA THR A 41 -12.14 -148.81 86.64
C THR A 41 -12.61 -147.86 87.74
N TRP A 42 -11.65 -147.36 88.52
CA TRP A 42 -11.85 -146.40 89.61
C TRP A 42 -11.20 -145.04 89.25
N PRO A 43 -11.53 -143.93 89.94
CA PRO A 43 -10.88 -142.63 89.71
C PRO A 43 -9.35 -142.73 89.68
N GLY A 44 -8.73 -142.13 88.67
CA GLY A 44 -7.31 -142.35 88.36
C GLY A 44 -7.00 -143.60 87.51
N GLY A 45 -8.02 -144.25 86.93
CA GLY A 45 -7.88 -145.29 85.89
C GLY A 45 -7.54 -146.70 86.39
N LYS A 46 -7.49 -146.93 87.71
CA LYS A 46 -7.05 -148.23 88.28
C LYS A 46 -8.15 -149.30 88.21
N THR A 47 -7.80 -150.52 87.85
CA THR A 47 -8.74 -151.67 87.78
C THR A 47 -8.93 -152.35 89.13
N CYS A 48 -10.03 -153.10 89.30
CA CYS A 48 -10.30 -153.85 90.53
C CYS A 48 -9.16 -154.80 90.96
N LYS A 49 -8.43 -155.41 90.01
CA LYS A 49 -7.26 -156.26 90.33
C LYS A 49 -6.09 -155.44 90.88
N GLN A 50 -5.81 -154.27 90.31
CA GLN A 50 -4.73 -153.38 90.77
C GLN A 50 -5.04 -152.80 92.14
N LEU A 51 -6.30 -152.41 92.39
CA LEU A 51 -6.74 -151.93 93.70
C LEU A 51 -6.74 -153.04 94.76
N ALA A 52 -7.09 -154.28 94.40
CA ALA A 52 -6.95 -155.41 95.32
C ALA A 52 -5.48 -155.71 95.63
N ALA A 53 -4.60 -155.70 94.64
CA ALA A 53 -3.16 -155.87 94.85
C ALA A 53 -2.58 -154.73 95.72
N ALA A 54 -3.03 -153.49 95.53
CA ALA A 54 -2.65 -152.37 96.39
C ALA A 54 -3.21 -152.50 97.82
N GLN A 55 -4.44 -153.01 97.99
CA GLN A 55 -5.00 -153.31 99.31
C GLN A 55 -4.24 -154.44 100.00
N SER A 56 -3.92 -155.53 99.29
CA SER A 56 -3.09 -156.62 99.84
C SER A 56 -1.69 -156.14 100.19
N ALA A 57 -1.04 -155.34 99.34
CA ALA A 57 0.27 -154.76 99.63
C ALA A 57 0.23 -153.78 100.81
N LEU A 58 -0.84 -153.01 100.98
CA LEU A 58 -1.05 -152.18 102.18
C LEU A 58 -1.28 -153.03 103.43
N HIS A 59 -2.04 -154.12 103.34
CA HIS A 59 -2.28 -155.01 104.48
C HIS A 59 -1.03 -155.82 104.86
N GLU A 60 -0.20 -156.19 103.88
CA GLU A 60 1.10 -156.85 104.07
C GLU A 60 2.16 -155.87 104.61
N ALA A 61 2.11 -154.59 104.22
CA ALA A 61 3.03 -153.55 104.71
C ALA A 61 2.66 -152.97 106.09
N PHE A 62 1.37 -152.97 106.47
CA PHE A 62 0.89 -152.34 107.71
C PHE A 62 0.28 -153.30 108.75
N GLY A 63 0.00 -154.56 108.37
CA GLY A 63 -0.51 -155.60 109.28
C GLY A 63 -1.91 -155.34 109.84
N ASP A 64 -2.37 -156.25 110.70
CA ASP A 64 -3.58 -156.05 111.52
C ASP A 64 -3.23 -155.26 112.79
N ALA A 65 -3.32 -153.92 112.68
CA ALA A 65 -3.11 -152.92 113.74
C ALA A 65 -1.63 -152.73 114.19
N PRO A 66 -1.16 -151.51 114.58
CA PRO A 66 -1.84 -150.61 115.52
C PRO A 66 -1.87 -149.09 115.21
N GLY A 67 -2.95 -148.42 115.63
CA GLY A 67 -3.08 -146.95 115.58
C GLY A 67 -2.62 -146.27 116.86
N ALA A 68 -1.31 -146.06 117.02
CA ALA A 68 -0.74 -145.26 118.13
C ALA A 68 0.56 -144.50 117.77
N THR A 69 1.30 -144.95 116.76
CA THR A 69 2.60 -144.35 116.36
C THR A 69 2.49 -143.36 115.19
N LEU A 70 1.39 -143.38 114.42
CA LEU A 70 1.17 -142.49 113.27
C LEU A 70 0.76 -141.07 113.68
N ASP A 71 0.02 -140.91 114.78
CA ASP A 71 -0.43 -139.58 115.25
C ASP A 71 0.75 -138.69 115.70
N SER A 72 1.82 -139.29 116.25
CA SER A 72 3.04 -138.56 116.63
C SER A 72 3.75 -137.98 115.40
N ALA A 73 3.94 -138.78 114.34
CA ALA A 73 4.62 -138.36 113.12
C ALA A 73 3.81 -137.31 112.33
N ALA A 74 2.48 -137.43 112.32
CA ALA A 74 1.60 -136.41 111.76
C ALA A 74 1.70 -135.08 112.53
N GLY A 75 1.80 -135.13 113.86
CA GLY A 75 1.95 -133.95 114.71
C GLY A 75 3.30 -133.22 114.58
N ASP A 76 4.38 -133.94 114.23
CA ASP A 76 5.68 -133.31 113.92
C ASP A 76 5.68 -132.69 112.52
N PHE A 77 5.07 -133.35 111.52
CA PHE A 77 4.96 -132.78 110.16
C PHE A 77 4.05 -131.54 110.12
N ALA A 78 2.95 -131.52 110.89
CA ALA A 78 2.10 -130.34 111.03
C ALA A 78 2.86 -129.14 111.60
N ARG A 79 3.64 -129.33 112.67
CA ARG A 79 4.51 -128.28 113.23
C ARG A 79 5.60 -127.81 112.25
N ALA A 80 6.18 -128.72 111.48
CA ALA A 80 7.15 -128.37 110.45
C ALA A 80 6.51 -127.55 109.33
N ALA A 81 5.29 -127.90 108.90
CA ALA A 81 4.53 -127.17 107.89
C ALA A 81 4.14 -125.76 108.38
N ASP A 82 3.57 -125.64 109.58
CA ASP A 82 3.24 -124.34 110.20
C ASP A 82 4.46 -123.42 110.31
N ALA A 83 5.64 -123.98 110.60
CA ALA A 83 6.90 -123.23 110.65
C ALA A 83 7.37 -122.67 109.29
N VAL A 84 6.88 -123.19 108.16
CA VAL A 84 7.17 -122.63 106.81
C VAL A 84 6.02 -121.79 106.25
N VAL A 85 4.78 -122.01 106.72
CA VAL A 85 3.61 -121.23 106.29
C VAL A 85 3.78 -119.74 106.61
N VAL A 86 4.31 -119.39 107.79
CA VAL A 86 4.55 -117.99 108.16
C VAL A 86 5.58 -117.34 107.23
N PRO A 87 6.83 -117.84 107.10
CA PRO A 87 7.81 -117.29 106.14
C PRO A 87 7.33 -117.21 104.69
N LEU A 88 6.55 -118.19 104.21
CA LEU A 88 6.02 -118.17 102.84
C LEU A 88 4.90 -117.14 102.65
N SER A 89 4.06 -116.91 103.66
CA SER A 89 3.04 -115.85 103.62
C SER A 89 3.65 -114.45 103.74
N GLU A 90 4.72 -114.29 104.54
CA GLU A 90 5.54 -113.07 104.58
C GLU A 90 6.21 -112.81 103.22
N LEU A 91 6.82 -113.82 102.60
CA LEU A 91 7.43 -113.69 101.27
C LEU A 91 6.38 -113.38 100.19
N HIS A 92 5.20 -113.99 100.24
CA HIS A 92 4.11 -113.67 99.31
C HIS A 92 3.62 -112.23 99.48
N THR A 93 3.47 -111.77 100.73
CA THR A 93 3.11 -110.37 101.05
C THR A 93 4.18 -109.39 100.56
N ALA A 94 5.46 -109.70 100.77
CA ALA A 94 6.57 -108.90 100.27
C ALA A 94 6.62 -108.86 98.73
N LEU A 95 6.34 -109.98 98.04
CA LEU A 95 6.28 -110.03 96.58
C LEU A 95 5.09 -109.25 96.02
N GLU A 96 3.90 -109.31 96.64
CA GLU A 96 2.77 -108.48 96.24
C GLU A 96 3.00 -107.00 96.57
N GLN A 97 3.71 -106.68 97.65
CA GLN A 97 4.13 -105.30 97.95
C GLN A 97 5.13 -104.77 96.91
N VAL A 98 6.15 -105.56 96.54
CA VAL A 98 7.10 -105.21 95.47
C VAL A 98 6.39 -105.12 94.12
N ARG A 99 5.44 -106.02 93.83
CA ARG A 99 4.61 -105.96 92.61
C ARG A 99 3.75 -104.69 92.58
N GLY A 100 3.16 -104.30 93.72
CA GLY A 100 2.44 -103.05 93.89
C GLY A 100 3.34 -101.85 93.60
N GLN A 101 4.49 -101.76 94.24
CA GLN A 101 5.49 -100.71 94.04
C GLN A 101 5.99 -100.65 92.59
N VAL A 102 6.33 -101.78 91.97
CA VAL A 102 6.75 -101.83 90.56
C VAL A 102 5.62 -101.41 89.63
N THR A 103 4.37 -101.75 89.94
CA THR A 103 3.21 -101.30 89.15
C THR A 103 3.01 -99.79 89.30
N GLU A 104 3.10 -99.26 90.52
CA GLU A 104 2.97 -97.83 90.84
C GLU A 104 4.08 -97.01 90.16
N GLU A 105 5.34 -97.42 90.27
CA GLU A 105 6.49 -96.83 89.58
C GLU A 105 6.34 -96.89 88.05
N LEU A 106 5.90 -98.03 87.48
CA LEU A 106 5.66 -98.14 86.04
C LEU A 106 4.49 -97.24 85.58
N THR A 107 3.41 -97.12 86.36
CA THR A 107 2.31 -96.20 86.04
C THR A 107 2.74 -94.74 86.16
N THR A 108 3.57 -94.40 87.16
CA THR A 108 4.12 -93.06 87.36
C THR A 108 5.07 -92.71 86.22
N ALA A 109 6.04 -93.57 85.90
CA ALA A 109 6.96 -93.38 84.78
C ALA A 109 6.23 -93.31 83.43
N ALA A 110 5.17 -94.10 83.22
CA ALA A 110 4.34 -94.02 82.03
C ALA A 110 3.55 -92.70 81.96
N ALA A 111 3.01 -92.21 83.08
CA ALA A 111 2.34 -90.92 83.18
C ALA A 111 3.33 -89.77 82.89
N THR A 112 4.50 -89.76 83.53
CA THR A 112 5.57 -88.77 83.28
C THR A 112 6.05 -88.81 81.83
N ALA A 113 6.27 -89.99 81.24
CA ALA A 113 6.66 -90.12 79.84
C ALA A 113 5.54 -89.69 78.87
N THR A 114 4.28 -89.76 79.27
CA THR A 114 3.14 -89.26 78.48
C THR A 114 3.02 -87.74 78.59
N GLY A 115 3.17 -87.19 79.79
CA GLY A 115 3.23 -85.74 80.04
C GLY A 115 4.38 -85.08 79.28
N ALA A 116 5.61 -85.58 79.42
CA ALA A 116 6.77 -85.06 78.71
C ALA A 116 6.64 -85.17 77.16
N ARG A 117 5.89 -86.14 76.64
CA ARG A 117 5.57 -86.22 75.20
C ARG A 117 4.52 -85.20 74.78
N ALA A 118 3.53 -84.92 75.62
CA ALA A 118 2.54 -83.87 75.39
C ALA A 118 3.19 -82.48 75.41
N GLU A 119 3.97 -82.17 76.45
CA GLU A 119 4.77 -80.94 76.56
C GLU A 119 5.72 -80.76 75.37
N ALA A 120 6.42 -81.82 74.96
CA ALA A 120 7.29 -81.77 73.78
C ALA A 120 6.52 -81.60 72.45
N ALA A 121 5.26 -82.05 72.36
CA ALA A 121 4.41 -81.82 71.21
C ALA A 121 3.90 -80.37 71.17
N GLU A 122 3.47 -79.82 72.32
CA GLU A 122 3.06 -78.42 72.47
C GLU A 122 4.23 -77.45 72.22
N ALA A 123 5.44 -77.76 72.69
CA ALA A 123 6.64 -76.99 72.41
C ALA A 123 7.02 -76.98 70.92
N ARG A 124 6.79 -78.09 70.20
CA ARG A 124 6.99 -78.15 68.75
C ARG A 124 5.93 -77.37 67.99
N GLU A 125 4.67 -77.47 68.42
CA GLU A 125 3.56 -76.76 67.78
C GLU A 125 3.68 -75.24 67.97
N THR A 126 4.02 -74.77 69.16
CA THR A 126 4.30 -73.35 69.42
C THR A 126 5.51 -72.84 68.64
N THR A 127 6.57 -73.66 68.49
CA THR A 127 7.71 -73.34 67.62
C THR A 127 7.27 -73.21 66.16
N ARG A 128 6.49 -74.16 65.65
CA ARG A 128 5.96 -74.15 64.27
C ARG A 128 5.06 -72.94 64.00
N ILE A 129 4.23 -72.55 64.98
CA ILE A 129 3.41 -71.33 64.90
C ILE A 129 4.30 -70.08 64.84
N ALA A 130 5.36 -70.00 65.64
CA ALA A 130 6.31 -68.89 65.63
C ALA A 130 7.12 -68.81 64.31
N GLU A 131 7.54 -69.94 63.76
CA GLU A 131 8.23 -70.04 62.46
C GLU A 131 7.32 -69.62 61.30
N ASN A 132 6.05 -70.06 61.30
CA ASN A 132 5.05 -69.63 60.34
C ASN A 132 4.80 -68.11 60.42
N ALA A 133 4.53 -67.58 61.63
CA ALA A 133 4.29 -66.16 61.85
C ALA A 133 5.50 -65.29 61.44
N ARG A 134 6.73 -65.78 61.65
CA ARG A 134 7.94 -65.13 61.16
C ARG A 134 8.01 -65.14 59.63
N THR A 135 7.70 -66.28 59.00
CA THR A 135 7.68 -66.40 57.53
C THR A 135 6.64 -65.47 56.90
N GLU A 136 5.45 -65.39 57.49
CA GLU A 136 4.40 -64.45 57.08
C GLU A 136 4.83 -62.98 57.24
N ALA A 137 5.51 -62.64 58.34
CA ALA A 137 6.04 -61.29 58.56
C ALA A 137 7.16 -60.93 57.56
N GLU A 138 8.07 -61.85 57.25
CA GLU A 138 9.13 -61.66 56.25
C GLU A 138 8.52 -61.51 54.84
N GLN A 139 7.49 -62.27 54.49
CA GLN A 139 6.74 -62.10 53.23
C GLN A 139 6.00 -60.76 53.16
N ALA A 140 5.35 -60.33 54.25
CA ALA A 140 4.65 -59.05 54.31
C ALA A 140 5.62 -57.86 54.19
N GLN A 141 6.82 -57.96 54.78
CA GLN A 141 7.88 -56.96 54.61
C GLN A 141 8.39 -56.90 53.17
N ALA A 142 8.66 -58.06 52.54
CA ALA A 142 9.10 -58.11 51.14
C ALA A 142 8.07 -57.50 50.19
N LEU A 143 6.77 -57.79 50.38
CA LEU A 143 5.69 -57.17 49.59
C LEU A 143 5.57 -55.66 49.82
N ALA A 144 5.74 -55.18 51.06
CA ALA A 144 5.71 -53.76 51.37
C ALA A 144 6.91 -53.00 50.78
N GLU A 145 8.09 -53.61 50.75
CA GLU A 145 9.30 -53.03 50.15
C GLU A 145 9.23 -53.05 48.61
N GLN A 146 8.72 -54.14 48.02
CA GLN A 146 8.40 -54.18 46.58
C GLN A 146 7.42 -53.06 46.21
N ALA A 147 6.27 -52.95 46.91
CA ALA A 147 5.27 -51.93 46.64
C ALA A 147 5.82 -50.50 46.83
N ARG A 148 6.75 -50.28 47.78
CA ARG A 148 7.46 -49.00 47.91
C ARG A 148 8.36 -48.72 46.69
N SER A 149 9.12 -49.70 46.22
CA SER A 149 10.01 -49.54 45.06
C SER A 149 9.24 -49.29 43.76
N GLU A 150 8.09 -49.95 43.58
CA GLU A 150 7.18 -49.73 42.45
C GLU A 150 6.57 -48.32 42.53
N ALA A 151 6.13 -47.87 43.71
CA ALA A 151 5.60 -46.53 43.91
C ALA A 151 6.66 -45.42 43.71
N GLU A 152 7.92 -45.65 44.11
CA GLU A 152 9.03 -44.71 43.88
C GLU A 152 9.43 -44.64 42.41
N THR A 153 9.40 -45.77 41.70
CA THR A 153 9.62 -45.84 40.25
C THR A 153 8.53 -45.07 39.51
N ALA A 154 7.26 -45.38 39.77
CA ALA A 154 6.11 -44.69 39.16
C ALA A 154 6.09 -43.18 39.48
N ALA A 155 6.46 -42.78 40.70
CA ALA A 155 6.59 -41.37 41.07
C ALA A 155 7.75 -40.66 40.36
N THR A 156 8.81 -41.39 39.97
CA THR A 156 9.94 -40.85 39.21
C THR A 156 9.60 -40.72 37.72
N GLU A 157 8.95 -41.73 37.15
CA GLU A 157 8.42 -41.71 35.78
C GLU A 157 7.42 -40.56 35.59
N ALA A 158 6.42 -40.46 36.48
CA ALA A 158 5.42 -39.37 36.42
C ALA A 158 6.04 -37.97 36.59
N ARG A 159 7.16 -37.83 37.31
CA ARG A 159 7.92 -36.56 37.38
C ARG A 159 8.63 -36.26 36.06
N GLY A 160 9.25 -37.27 35.44
CA GLY A 160 9.89 -37.16 34.14
C GLY A 160 8.91 -36.75 33.04
N GLU A 161 7.76 -37.43 32.96
CA GLU A 161 6.67 -37.08 32.03
C GLU A 161 6.15 -35.66 32.27
N ALA A 162 5.94 -35.27 33.54
CA ALA A 162 5.49 -33.92 33.88
C ALA A 162 6.54 -32.83 33.61
N GLU A 163 7.83 -33.15 33.63
CA GLU A 163 8.92 -32.23 33.26
C GLU A 163 9.05 -32.12 31.74
N GLN A 164 9.00 -33.24 31.01
CA GLN A 164 8.95 -33.26 29.55
C GLN A 164 7.75 -32.45 29.02
N ALA A 165 6.54 -32.72 29.51
CA ALA A 165 5.33 -32.00 29.11
C ALA A 165 5.41 -30.48 29.42
N ARG A 166 6.13 -30.09 30.48
CA ARG A 166 6.40 -28.67 30.78
C ARG A 166 7.38 -28.06 29.78
N SER A 167 8.46 -28.76 29.41
CA SER A 167 9.40 -28.29 28.40
C SER A 167 8.76 -28.16 27.01
N GLU A 168 7.94 -29.12 26.60
CA GLU A 168 7.19 -29.08 25.33
C GLU A 168 6.19 -27.91 25.32
N ALA A 169 5.47 -27.70 26.43
CA ALA A 169 4.56 -26.57 26.57
C ALA A 169 5.28 -25.20 26.63
N GLU A 170 6.53 -25.14 27.10
CA GLU A 170 7.36 -23.93 27.04
C GLU A 170 7.90 -23.67 25.64
N GLN A 171 8.40 -24.70 24.95
CA GLN A 171 8.81 -24.63 23.55
C GLN A 171 7.66 -24.16 22.66
N ALA A 172 6.47 -24.79 22.77
CA ALA A 172 5.30 -24.39 21.99
C ALA A 172 4.84 -22.94 22.26
N ARG A 173 5.03 -22.43 23.49
CA ARG A 173 4.79 -21.01 23.82
C ARG A 173 5.84 -20.09 23.20
N SER A 174 7.10 -20.49 23.19
CA SER A 174 8.21 -19.75 22.54
C SER A 174 8.02 -19.68 21.02
N GLU A 175 7.71 -20.81 20.38
CA GLU A 175 7.43 -20.89 18.94
C GLU A 175 6.21 -20.04 18.56
N ARG A 176 5.14 -20.07 19.35
CA ARG A 176 3.97 -19.21 19.15
C ARG A 176 4.30 -17.72 19.28
N ALA A 177 5.12 -17.34 20.26
CA ALA A 177 5.56 -15.95 20.40
C ALA A 177 6.40 -15.49 19.19
N ALA A 178 7.38 -16.31 18.76
CA ALA A 178 8.18 -16.04 17.58
C ALA A 178 7.35 -15.96 16.28
N ALA A 179 6.28 -16.74 16.16
CA ALA A 179 5.33 -16.67 15.05
C ALA A 179 4.53 -15.35 15.05
N ILE A 180 4.08 -14.87 16.22
CA ILE A 180 3.39 -13.58 16.37
C ILE A 180 4.35 -12.42 16.02
N ASP A 181 5.60 -12.47 16.51
CA ASP A 181 6.62 -11.47 16.17
C ASP A 181 7.03 -11.50 14.69
N ALA A 182 6.95 -12.66 14.03
CA ALA A 182 7.12 -12.77 12.58
C ALA A 182 5.93 -12.16 11.82
N GLN A 183 4.69 -12.43 12.27
CA GLN A 183 3.48 -11.84 11.71
C GLN A 183 3.51 -10.30 11.82
N HIS A 184 3.76 -9.73 13.00
CA HIS A 184 3.82 -8.28 13.17
C HIS A 184 4.93 -7.61 12.33
N ARG A 185 6.08 -8.28 12.13
CA ARG A 185 7.11 -7.79 11.21
C ARG A 185 6.63 -7.81 9.75
N ALA A 186 5.92 -8.86 9.33
CA ALA A 186 5.36 -8.94 7.98
C ALA A 186 4.26 -7.88 7.76
N GLU A 187 3.37 -7.65 8.73
CA GLU A 187 2.35 -6.59 8.72
C GLU A 187 2.99 -5.20 8.63
N THR A 188 4.04 -4.94 9.42
CA THR A 188 4.79 -3.67 9.38
C THR A 188 5.47 -3.45 8.02
N GLN A 189 6.05 -4.50 7.43
CA GLN A 189 6.64 -4.44 6.08
C GLN A 189 5.57 -4.19 5.01
N ALA A 190 4.43 -4.87 5.09
CA ALA A 190 3.31 -4.65 4.16
C ALA A 190 2.80 -3.20 4.21
N ALA A 191 2.59 -2.65 5.42
CA ALA A 191 2.19 -1.26 5.60
C ALA A 191 3.24 -0.26 5.08
N ALA A 192 4.54 -0.55 5.24
CA ALA A 192 5.61 0.27 4.69
C ALA A 192 5.65 0.23 3.14
N HIS A 193 5.39 -0.93 2.54
CA HIS A 193 5.27 -1.07 1.08
C HIS A 193 4.04 -0.33 0.53
N GLU A 194 2.89 -0.43 1.20
CA GLU A 194 1.66 0.29 0.84
C GLU A 194 1.87 1.81 0.93
N ALA A 195 2.42 2.32 2.04
CA ALA A 195 2.75 3.73 2.18
C ALA A 195 3.74 4.23 1.11
N THR A 196 4.72 3.39 0.73
CA THR A 196 5.67 3.72 -0.35
C THR A 196 4.99 3.76 -1.72
N ALA A 197 4.04 2.86 -1.98
CA ALA A 197 3.26 2.82 -3.21
C ALA A 197 2.34 4.03 -3.33
N THR A 198 1.57 4.37 -2.28
CA THR A 198 0.73 5.58 -2.23
C THR A 198 1.57 6.83 -2.47
N ALA A 199 2.69 7.00 -1.74
CA ALA A 199 3.58 8.13 -1.94
C ALA A 199 4.25 8.16 -3.33
N ALA A 200 4.34 7.05 -4.06
CA ALA A 200 4.80 7.02 -5.44
C ALA A 200 3.69 7.47 -6.42
N THR A 201 2.46 7.02 -6.22
CA THR A 201 1.28 7.46 -6.95
C THR A 201 1.06 8.97 -6.80
N ASP A 202 1.07 9.49 -5.57
CA ASP A 202 0.91 10.93 -5.31
C ASP A 202 1.97 11.76 -6.05
N ARG A 203 3.24 11.32 -6.01
CA ARG A 203 4.33 11.96 -6.75
C ARG A 203 4.14 11.93 -8.26
N ALA A 204 3.57 10.85 -8.81
CA ALA A 204 3.25 10.75 -10.23
C ALA A 204 2.12 11.72 -10.61
N THR A 205 1.00 11.71 -9.89
CA THR A 205 -0.12 12.63 -10.12
C THR A 205 0.32 14.10 -10.00
N THR A 206 1.06 14.48 -8.96
CA THR A 206 1.59 15.86 -8.84
C THR A 206 2.60 16.21 -9.94
N ALA A 207 3.26 15.23 -10.58
CA ALA A 207 4.14 15.48 -11.73
C ALA A 207 3.34 15.64 -13.04
N GLU A 208 2.28 14.85 -13.24
CA GLU A 208 1.35 14.97 -14.36
C GLU A 208 0.61 16.32 -14.34
N GLU A 209 0.11 16.74 -13.18
CA GLU A 209 -0.51 18.07 -12.99
C GLU A 209 0.46 19.20 -13.37
N ARG A 210 1.71 19.15 -12.88
CA ARG A 210 2.74 20.14 -13.23
C ARG A 210 3.08 20.13 -14.72
N ALA A 211 3.11 18.97 -15.36
CA ALA A 211 3.33 18.86 -16.81
C ALA A 211 2.14 19.44 -17.61
N ALA A 212 0.90 19.23 -17.15
CA ALA A 212 -0.29 19.81 -17.75
C ALA A 212 -0.29 21.35 -17.63
N THR A 213 0.01 21.90 -16.44
CA THR A 213 0.16 23.36 -16.23
C THR A 213 1.24 23.95 -17.14
N ALA A 214 2.44 23.35 -17.18
CA ALA A 214 3.53 23.83 -18.04
C ALA A 214 3.17 23.77 -19.54
N THR A 215 2.36 22.79 -19.96
CA THR A 215 1.87 22.68 -21.35
C THR A 215 0.84 23.76 -21.67
N ALA A 216 -0.04 24.11 -20.73
CA ALA A 216 -0.99 25.20 -20.86
C ALA A 216 -0.27 26.57 -20.92
N GLU A 217 0.69 26.81 -20.02
CA GLU A 217 1.53 28.02 -20.02
C GLU A 217 2.33 28.17 -21.32
N LEU A 218 2.92 27.09 -21.83
CA LEU A 218 3.63 27.09 -23.12
C LEU A 218 2.71 27.40 -24.30
N THR A 219 1.46 26.93 -24.25
CA THR A 219 0.45 27.22 -25.28
C THR A 219 0.05 28.70 -25.25
N GLN A 220 -0.27 29.22 -24.06
CA GLN A 220 -0.58 30.64 -23.85
C GLN A 220 0.59 31.55 -24.25
N ALA A 221 1.83 31.15 -23.97
CA ALA A 221 3.03 31.89 -24.38
C ALA A 221 3.17 31.93 -25.91
N ARG A 222 2.90 30.83 -26.62
CA ARG A 222 2.91 30.77 -28.09
C ARG A 222 1.83 31.66 -28.71
N GLU A 223 0.61 31.62 -28.17
CA GLU A 223 -0.49 32.50 -28.59
C GLU A 223 -0.13 33.98 -28.40
N ARG A 224 0.47 34.33 -27.25
CA ARG A 224 0.93 35.69 -26.97
C ARG A 224 2.05 36.14 -27.91
N ILE A 225 2.99 35.26 -28.26
CA ILE A 225 4.03 35.56 -29.26
C ILE A 225 3.37 35.81 -30.61
N ALA A 226 2.50 34.92 -31.09
CA ALA A 226 1.82 35.08 -32.37
C ALA A 226 0.99 36.39 -32.45
N ALA A 227 0.33 36.78 -31.36
CA ALA A 227 -0.38 38.06 -31.27
C ALA A 227 0.56 39.27 -31.36
N LEU A 228 1.70 39.24 -30.66
CA LEU A 228 2.72 40.31 -30.72
C LEU A 228 3.40 40.40 -32.10
N GLU A 229 3.57 39.27 -32.79
CA GLU A 229 4.10 39.26 -34.16
C GLU A 229 3.09 39.84 -35.16
N ALA A 230 1.80 39.53 -35.03
CA ALA A 230 0.74 40.14 -35.82
C ALA A 230 0.64 41.67 -35.57
N GLU A 231 0.76 42.11 -34.31
CA GLU A 231 0.79 43.53 -33.96
C GLU A 231 2.02 44.25 -34.56
N ARG A 232 3.22 43.65 -34.43
CA ARG A 232 4.46 44.14 -35.05
C ARG A 232 4.31 44.32 -36.56
N ASP A 233 3.74 43.32 -37.24
CA ASP A 233 3.63 43.33 -38.69
C ASP A 233 2.54 44.29 -39.19
N ALA A 234 1.45 44.46 -38.43
CA ALA A 234 0.47 45.51 -38.64
C ALA A 234 1.09 46.91 -38.48
N LEU A 235 1.80 47.18 -37.39
CA LEU A 235 2.51 48.45 -37.16
C LEU A 235 3.55 48.74 -38.25
N ARG A 236 4.26 47.72 -38.74
CA ARG A 236 5.20 47.85 -39.85
C ARG A 236 4.51 48.22 -41.16
N SER A 237 3.35 47.63 -41.44
CA SER A 237 2.52 47.96 -42.61
C SER A 237 1.98 49.39 -42.55
N THR A 238 1.54 49.84 -41.37
CA THR A 238 1.12 51.23 -41.13
C THR A 238 2.28 52.20 -41.34
N LEU A 239 3.46 51.96 -40.74
CA LEU A 239 4.63 52.82 -40.88
C LEU A 239 5.13 52.92 -42.33
N GLU A 240 5.06 51.82 -43.09
CA GLU A 240 5.37 51.81 -44.53
C GLU A 240 4.34 52.61 -45.35
N THR A 241 3.06 52.57 -44.97
CA THR A 241 1.99 53.35 -45.62
C THR A 241 2.12 54.85 -45.32
N GLU A 242 2.40 55.20 -44.07
CA GLU A 242 2.71 56.58 -43.65
C GLU A 242 3.95 57.12 -44.37
N ARG A 243 5.02 56.32 -44.52
CA ARG A 243 6.20 56.70 -45.29
C ARG A 243 5.88 57.02 -46.75
N ARG A 244 5.15 56.14 -47.46
CA ARG A 244 4.75 56.40 -48.85
C ARG A 244 3.86 57.62 -48.98
N THR A 245 2.98 57.85 -48.02
CA THR A 245 2.12 59.05 -47.96
C THR A 245 2.96 60.31 -47.74
N HIS A 246 3.96 60.26 -46.86
CA HIS A 246 4.89 61.35 -46.62
C HIS A 246 5.77 61.65 -47.85
N GLU A 247 6.34 60.63 -48.49
CA GLU A 247 7.14 60.75 -49.72
C GLU A 247 6.32 61.33 -50.88
N ALA A 248 5.05 60.93 -51.04
CA ALA A 248 4.13 61.51 -52.00
C ALA A 248 3.83 62.99 -51.69
N ASN A 249 3.50 63.31 -50.44
CA ASN A 249 3.28 64.69 -50.00
C ASN A 249 4.51 65.58 -50.20
N GLU A 250 5.72 65.06 -49.94
CA GLU A 250 6.97 65.78 -50.24
C GLU A 250 7.17 66.02 -51.75
N ALA A 251 6.86 65.03 -52.59
CA ALA A 251 6.93 65.16 -54.04
C ALA A 251 5.94 66.22 -54.56
N ASP A 252 4.69 66.18 -54.09
CA ASP A 252 3.65 67.16 -54.42
C ASP A 252 4.05 68.58 -53.97
N LEU A 253 4.60 68.73 -52.77
CA LEU A 253 5.10 70.02 -52.26
C LEU A 253 6.30 70.55 -53.07
N ARG A 254 7.22 69.68 -53.50
CA ARG A 254 8.33 70.05 -54.40
C ARG A 254 7.78 70.50 -55.76
N GLN A 255 6.86 69.75 -56.37
CA GLN A 255 6.24 70.10 -57.63
C GLN A 255 5.45 71.42 -57.54
N ALA A 256 4.70 71.63 -56.46
CA ALA A 256 3.96 72.87 -56.23
C ALA A 256 4.89 74.07 -56.07
N ARG A 257 6.00 73.92 -55.32
CA ARG A 257 7.04 74.96 -55.19
C ARG A 257 7.69 75.29 -56.53
N ASP A 258 8.08 74.28 -57.30
CA ASP A 258 8.80 74.48 -58.57
C ASP A 258 7.86 75.10 -59.63
N THR A 259 6.57 74.74 -59.59
CA THR A 259 5.50 75.40 -60.37
C THR A 259 5.32 76.86 -59.95
N ALA A 260 5.26 77.15 -58.66
CA ALA A 260 5.13 78.51 -58.14
C ALA A 260 6.35 79.38 -58.48
N GLN A 261 7.57 78.83 -58.41
CA GLN A 261 8.80 79.50 -58.81
C GLN A 261 8.79 79.83 -60.32
N THR A 262 8.39 78.87 -61.15
CA THR A 262 8.25 79.08 -62.61
C THR A 262 7.19 80.17 -62.91
N ALA A 263 6.07 80.15 -62.20
CA ALA A 263 5.03 81.17 -62.33
C ALA A 263 5.49 82.56 -61.88
N ALA A 264 6.29 82.64 -60.81
CA ALA A 264 6.89 83.88 -60.33
C ALA A 264 7.89 84.47 -61.35
N GLN A 265 8.80 83.66 -61.89
CA GLN A 265 9.72 84.07 -62.96
C GLN A 265 8.96 84.55 -64.20
N ALA A 266 7.91 83.84 -64.61
CA ALA A 266 7.07 84.24 -65.74
C ALA A 266 6.24 85.51 -65.46
N ALA A 267 5.99 85.87 -64.18
CA ALA A 267 5.37 87.13 -63.79
C ALA A 267 6.39 88.27 -63.78
N GLU A 268 7.59 88.03 -63.27
CA GLU A 268 8.73 88.96 -63.29
C GLU A 268 9.08 89.38 -64.72
N THR A 269 9.26 88.42 -65.65
CA THR A 269 9.47 88.73 -67.08
C THR A 269 8.32 89.53 -67.70
N ARG A 270 7.06 89.30 -67.27
CA ARG A 270 5.91 90.10 -67.73
C ARG A 270 5.94 91.53 -67.18
N VAL A 271 6.42 91.74 -65.97
CA VAL A 271 6.63 93.07 -65.38
C VAL A 271 7.75 93.81 -66.12
N GLU A 272 8.88 93.17 -66.39
CA GLU A 272 9.98 93.74 -67.19
C GLU A 272 9.53 94.12 -68.61
N GLN A 273 8.74 93.26 -69.27
CA GLN A 273 8.14 93.55 -70.57
C GLN A 273 7.16 94.72 -70.51
N ALA A 274 6.31 94.79 -69.47
CA ALA A 274 5.37 95.89 -69.28
C ALA A 274 6.09 97.22 -69.00
N GLN A 275 7.17 97.21 -68.22
CA GLN A 275 8.06 98.36 -68.00
C GLN A 275 8.71 98.80 -69.32
N THR A 276 9.29 97.87 -70.07
CA THR A 276 9.88 98.16 -71.40
C THR A 276 8.85 98.77 -72.37
N HIS A 277 7.61 98.27 -72.36
CA HIS A 277 6.53 98.85 -73.17
C HIS A 277 6.08 100.22 -72.68
N LEU A 278 6.09 100.48 -71.37
CA LEU A 278 5.82 101.79 -70.79
C LEU A 278 6.90 102.79 -71.19
N ASP A 279 8.18 102.44 -71.07
CA ASP A 279 9.30 103.29 -71.48
C ASP A 279 9.26 103.60 -72.99
N GLN A 280 8.93 102.61 -73.82
CA GLN A 280 8.68 102.83 -75.25
C GLN A 280 7.48 103.74 -75.52
N ALA A 281 6.40 103.63 -74.73
CA ALA A 281 5.22 104.49 -74.88
C ALA A 281 5.53 105.94 -74.46
N LEU A 282 6.25 106.14 -73.36
CA LEU A 282 6.75 107.44 -72.91
C LEU A 282 7.68 108.06 -73.96
N THR A 283 8.64 107.29 -74.47
CA THR A 283 9.55 107.74 -75.56
C THR A 283 8.77 108.13 -76.81
N ARG A 284 7.69 107.41 -77.18
CA ARG A 284 6.83 107.77 -78.31
C ARG A 284 5.99 109.02 -78.04
N ALA A 285 5.56 109.25 -76.81
CA ALA A 285 4.84 110.46 -76.41
C ALA A 285 5.76 111.68 -76.51
N ASP A 286 6.97 111.61 -75.94
CA ASP A 286 8.01 112.64 -76.01
C ASP A 286 8.41 112.99 -77.46
N ASN A 287 8.58 111.98 -78.31
CA ASN A 287 8.80 112.19 -79.75
C ASN A 287 7.57 112.77 -80.47
N ALA A 288 6.34 112.48 -80.01
CA ALA A 288 5.13 113.06 -80.59
C ALA A 288 4.97 114.53 -80.17
N GLU A 289 5.26 114.86 -78.92
CA GLU A 289 5.31 116.22 -78.38
C GLU A 289 6.35 117.07 -79.12
N THR A 290 7.58 116.59 -79.25
CA THR A 290 8.63 117.22 -80.08
C THR A 290 8.17 117.46 -81.54
N ARG A 291 7.39 116.53 -82.11
CA ARG A 291 6.83 116.67 -83.46
C ARG A 291 5.68 117.68 -83.53
N VAL A 292 4.91 117.85 -82.45
CA VAL A 292 3.88 118.91 -82.33
C VAL A 292 4.58 120.27 -82.26
N GLU A 293 5.58 120.45 -81.40
CA GLU A 293 6.39 121.69 -81.33
C GLU A 293 7.03 122.03 -82.70
N GLN A 294 7.58 121.03 -83.39
CA GLN A 294 8.10 121.22 -84.75
C GLN A 294 7.00 121.61 -85.74
N ALA A 295 5.82 120.99 -85.69
CA ALA A 295 4.70 121.34 -86.54
C ALA A 295 4.19 122.77 -86.26
N GLU A 296 4.11 123.18 -84.99
CA GLU A 296 3.74 124.53 -84.58
C GLU A 296 4.75 125.58 -85.06
N SER A 297 6.05 125.32 -84.92
CA SER A 297 7.09 126.23 -85.44
C SER A 297 7.06 126.34 -86.98
N GLN A 298 6.77 125.25 -87.69
CA GLN A 298 6.53 125.26 -89.13
C GLN A 298 5.27 126.06 -89.49
N LEU A 299 4.18 125.90 -88.73
CA LEU A 299 2.94 126.64 -88.91
C LEU A 299 3.14 128.15 -88.70
N ALA A 300 3.87 128.54 -87.65
CA ALA A 300 4.26 129.92 -87.39
C ALA A 300 5.12 130.49 -88.53
N HIS A 301 6.08 129.71 -89.05
CA HIS A 301 6.91 130.13 -90.18
C HIS A 301 6.11 130.26 -91.50
N VAL A 302 5.18 129.35 -91.77
CA VAL A 302 4.27 129.45 -92.92
C VAL A 302 3.32 130.64 -92.78
N HIS A 303 2.82 130.91 -91.58
CA HIS A 303 1.99 132.09 -91.29
C HIS A 303 2.77 133.38 -91.54
N GLN A 304 4.01 133.48 -91.07
CA GLN A 304 4.89 134.62 -91.34
C GLN A 304 5.11 134.83 -92.84
N ARG A 305 5.41 133.76 -93.60
CA ARG A 305 5.58 133.87 -95.06
C ARG A 305 4.28 134.24 -95.78
N ALA A 306 3.12 133.87 -95.24
CA ALA A 306 1.82 134.28 -95.77
C ALA A 306 1.54 135.76 -95.49
N THR A 307 1.91 136.29 -94.33
CA THR A 307 1.82 137.74 -94.04
C THR A 307 2.79 138.55 -94.88
N ASP A 308 4.03 138.08 -95.07
CA ASP A 308 5.03 138.74 -95.92
C ASP A 308 4.55 138.78 -97.38
N ALA A 309 4.07 137.65 -97.92
CA ALA A 309 3.52 137.57 -99.27
C ALA A 309 2.24 138.40 -99.46
N ALA A 310 1.43 138.58 -98.41
CA ALA A 310 0.28 139.47 -98.44
C ALA A 310 0.68 140.95 -98.50
N ALA A 311 1.76 141.34 -97.81
CA ALA A 311 2.35 142.67 -97.91
C ALA A 311 2.92 142.94 -99.31
N ASP A 312 3.69 142.00 -99.86
CA ASP A 312 4.20 142.08 -101.25
C ASP A 312 3.06 142.21 -102.27
N ALA A 313 1.97 141.45 -102.11
CA ALA A 313 0.80 141.53 -102.97
C ALA A 313 0.04 142.87 -102.86
N ALA A 314 0.02 143.48 -101.68
CA ALA A 314 -0.51 144.83 -101.50
C ALA A 314 0.36 145.89 -102.20
N THR A 315 1.69 145.81 -102.05
CA THR A 315 2.64 146.68 -102.75
C THR A 315 2.53 146.55 -104.28
N ALA A 316 2.38 145.33 -104.80
CA ALA A 316 2.18 145.07 -106.22
C ALA A 316 0.87 145.67 -106.77
N ARG A 317 -0.23 145.66 -105.99
CA ARG A 317 -1.49 146.30 -106.38
C ARG A 317 -1.38 147.82 -106.45
N ALA A 318 -0.77 148.46 -105.46
CA ALA A 318 -0.54 149.90 -105.48
C ALA A 318 0.32 150.33 -106.69
N GLY A 319 1.33 149.52 -107.05
CA GLY A 319 2.11 149.72 -108.28
C GLY A 319 1.28 149.60 -109.56
N ALA A 320 0.39 148.60 -109.63
CA ALA A 320 -0.49 148.39 -110.79
C ALA A 320 -1.53 149.52 -110.96
N GLU A 321 -2.11 150.02 -109.87
CA GLU A 321 -3.06 151.15 -109.88
C GLU A 321 -2.38 152.43 -110.41
N THR A 322 -1.13 152.69 -109.99
CA THR A 322 -0.30 153.81 -110.48
C THR A 322 -0.05 153.73 -111.99
N VAL A 323 0.36 152.57 -112.52
CA VAL A 323 0.57 152.39 -113.98
C VAL A 323 -0.74 152.52 -114.76
N THR A 324 -1.87 152.16 -114.15
CA THR A 324 -3.18 152.27 -114.81
C THR A 324 -3.62 153.72 -114.94
N SER A 325 -3.40 154.57 -113.93
CA SER A 325 -3.76 155.99 -113.98
C SER A 325 -2.96 156.74 -115.07
N GLU A 326 -1.64 156.53 -115.14
CA GLU A 326 -0.76 157.06 -116.19
C GLU A 326 -1.25 156.71 -117.60
N LEU A 327 -1.66 155.45 -117.81
CA LEU A 327 -2.14 154.98 -119.12
C LEU A 327 -3.44 155.69 -119.55
N THR A 328 -4.37 155.96 -118.62
CA THR A 328 -5.56 156.77 -118.91
C THR A 328 -5.22 158.21 -119.25
N GLN A 329 -4.27 158.82 -118.53
CA GLN A 329 -3.85 160.20 -118.73
C GLN A 329 -3.19 160.40 -120.10
N ALA A 330 -2.33 159.47 -120.52
CA ALA A 330 -1.73 159.45 -121.86
C ALA A 330 -2.79 159.32 -122.97
N ARG A 331 -3.80 158.45 -122.77
CA ARG A 331 -4.91 158.26 -123.73
C ARG A 331 -5.80 159.49 -123.88
N ALA A 332 -5.98 160.29 -122.81
CA ALA A 332 -6.72 161.54 -122.87
C ALA A 332 -5.96 162.62 -123.66
N ARG A 333 -4.65 162.79 -123.40
CA ARG A 333 -3.78 163.75 -124.12
C ARG A 333 -3.76 163.48 -125.65
N LEU A 334 -3.64 162.22 -126.07
CA LEU A 334 -3.65 161.84 -127.49
C LEU A 334 -4.98 162.15 -128.20
N ARG A 335 -6.12 161.98 -127.52
CA ARG A 335 -7.44 162.24 -128.11
C ARG A 335 -7.67 163.73 -128.36
N ASN A 336 -7.24 164.57 -127.41
CA ASN A 336 -7.36 166.02 -127.47
C ASN A 336 -6.50 166.62 -128.62
N LEU A 337 -5.29 166.07 -128.84
CA LEU A 337 -4.44 166.46 -129.98
C LEU A 337 -5.03 166.06 -131.34
N HIS A 338 -5.76 164.94 -131.43
CA HIS A 338 -6.36 164.49 -132.68
C HIS A 338 -7.54 165.37 -133.13
N GLU A 339 -8.32 165.88 -132.17
CA GLU A 339 -9.51 166.70 -132.41
C GLU A 339 -9.15 168.10 -132.97
N ILE A 340 -8.04 168.69 -132.50
CA ILE A 340 -7.52 169.99 -132.98
C ILE A 340 -7.11 169.95 -134.47
N LEU A 341 -6.69 168.79 -134.98
CA LEU A 341 -6.15 168.61 -136.33
C LEU A 341 -7.22 168.42 -137.43
N LEU A 342 -8.50 168.25 -137.08
CA LEU A 342 -9.56 167.88 -138.02
C LEU A 342 -10.57 168.99 -138.34
N GLU A 343 -10.52 170.13 -137.65
CA GLU A 343 -11.33 171.31 -138.01
C GLU A 343 -10.70 172.10 -139.17
N PRO A 344 -11.49 172.65 -140.12
CA PRO A 344 -10.97 173.51 -141.17
C PRO A 344 -10.69 174.92 -140.61
N HIS A 345 -9.42 175.32 -140.58
CA HIS A 345 -8.99 176.60 -140.02
C HIS A 345 -8.83 177.68 -141.10
N GLU A 346 -9.45 178.84 -140.90
CA GLU A 346 -9.47 179.91 -141.90
C GLU A 346 -8.15 180.72 -141.99
N THR A 347 -7.25 180.59 -141.01
CA THR A 347 -5.87 181.13 -141.07
C THR A 347 -4.87 180.28 -140.25
N ASP A 348 -3.62 180.24 -140.72
CA ASP A 348 -2.51 179.41 -140.18
C ASP A 348 -2.11 179.79 -138.73
N GLU A 349 -2.34 181.04 -138.34
CA GLU A 349 -2.07 181.54 -136.99
C GLU A 349 -3.04 180.96 -135.92
N HIS A 350 -4.24 180.54 -136.34
CA HIS A 350 -5.27 180.01 -135.45
C HIS A 350 -4.96 178.57 -135.00
N LEU A 351 -4.43 177.73 -135.91
CA LEU A 351 -3.97 176.37 -135.62
C LEU A 351 -2.84 176.38 -134.57
N ARG A 352 -1.89 177.30 -134.72
CA ARG A 352 -0.69 177.40 -133.87
C ARG A 352 -1.01 177.74 -132.41
N ASN A 353 -1.98 178.63 -132.16
CA ASN A 353 -2.37 178.99 -130.80
C ASN A 353 -3.16 177.87 -130.09
N ARG A 354 -4.01 177.09 -130.79
CA ARG A 354 -4.70 175.93 -130.19
C ARG A 354 -3.75 174.78 -129.83
N LEU A 355 -2.74 174.53 -130.65
CA LEU A 355 -1.70 173.52 -130.35
C LEU A 355 -0.85 173.87 -129.11
N LEU A 356 -0.59 175.16 -128.86
CA LEU A 356 0.17 175.59 -127.68
C LEU A 356 -0.65 175.49 -126.37
N ALA A 357 -1.97 175.64 -126.43
CA ALA A 357 -2.83 175.55 -125.26
C ALA A 357 -3.00 174.11 -124.74
N SER A 358 -3.02 173.10 -125.61
CA SER A 358 -3.26 171.69 -125.21
C SER A 358 -2.03 170.98 -124.62
N LEU A 359 -0.82 171.50 -124.86
CA LEU A 359 0.43 170.91 -124.39
C LEU A 359 0.83 171.31 -122.95
N LEU A 360 0.10 172.23 -122.30
CA LEU A 360 0.59 172.95 -121.11
C LEU A 360 -0.28 172.85 -119.84
N HIS A 361 -1.14 171.82 -119.69
CA HIS A 361 -1.88 171.61 -118.42
C HIS A 361 -1.87 170.14 -117.91
N GLU A 362 -1.86 170.04 -116.58
CA GLU A 362 -1.62 168.82 -115.80
C GLU A 362 -2.32 168.95 -114.43
N PRO A 363 -3.14 167.97 -113.99
CA PRO A 363 -3.81 168.00 -112.69
C PRO A 363 -3.06 167.21 -111.60
N VAL A 364 -3.28 167.57 -110.33
CA VAL A 364 -2.61 167.05 -109.14
C VAL A 364 -3.54 166.11 -108.35
N GLU A 365 -2.97 165.06 -107.73
CA GLU A 365 -3.68 164.06 -106.91
C GLU A 365 -2.94 163.79 -105.58
N GLN A 366 -3.64 163.31 -104.53
CA GLN A 366 -3.14 163.25 -103.14
C GLN A 366 -3.73 162.03 -102.36
N PRO A 367 -3.01 161.39 -101.39
CA PRO A 367 -3.29 160.00 -100.96
C PRO A 367 -3.57 159.84 -99.42
N PRO A 368 -3.24 158.73 -98.70
CA PRO A 368 -4.15 157.61 -98.35
C PRO A 368 -4.21 157.28 -96.82
N ALA A 369 -4.81 156.15 -96.40
CA ALA A 369 -4.76 155.63 -95.00
C ALA A 369 -4.95 154.08 -94.89
N SER A 370 -4.74 153.52 -93.68
CA SER A 370 -4.31 152.12 -93.39
C SER A 370 -5.20 151.33 -92.39
N ASP A 371 -4.66 150.20 -91.87
CA ASP A 371 -4.96 149.46 -90.60
C ASP A 371 -5.81 148.16 -90.74
N GLU A 372 -5.83 147.12 -89.88
CA GLU A 372 -4.98 146.42 -88.87
C GLU A 372 -5.84 145.21 -88.33
N ASN A 373 -5.23 144.24 -87.60
CA ASN A 373 -5.65 143.75 -86.25
C ASN A 373 -6.11 142.26 -85.94
N SER A 374 -5.41 141.64 -84.96
CA SER A 374 -5.83 140.77 -83.78
C SER A 374 -6.44 139.32 -83.77
N ALA A 375 -5.73 138.42 -83.03
CA ALA A 375 -6.12 137.68 -81.77
C ALA A 375 -6.62 136.17 -81.68
N PRO A 376 -6.33 135.42 -80.56
CA PRO A 376 -6.61 133.96 -80.30
C PRO A 376 -7.55 133.65 -79.07
N PRO A 377 -7.77 132.37 -78.57
CA PRO A 377 -6.97 131.78 -77.45
C PRO A 377 -6.91 130.19 -77.33
N THR A 378 -7.28 129.56 -76.18
CA THR A 378 -6.79 128.24 -75.63
C THR A 378 -7.80 127.42 -74.76
N GLY A 379 -7.53 126.12 -74.41
CA GLY A 379 -7.91 125.54 -73.08
C GLY A 379 -8.01 123.99 -72.82
N GLY A 380 -7.51 123.52 -71.65
CA GLY A 380 -7.99 122.36 -70.81
C GLY A 380 -7.10 121.07 -70.74
N THR A 381 -6.46 120.65 -69.62
CA THR A 381 -6.87 120.02 -68.31
C THR A 381 -7.34 118.54 -68.32
N PRO A 382 -7.08 117.75 -67.25
CA PRO A 382 -5.80 117.40 -66.62
C PRO A 382 -5.46 115.88 -66.75
#